data_AF-A0A939I0A1-F1
#
_entry.id   AF-A0A939I0A1-F1
#
_cell.length_a   1.000
_cell.length_b   1.000
_cell.length_c   1.000
_cell.angle_alpha   90.00
_cell.angle_beta   90.00
_cell.angle_gamma   90.00
#
_symmetry.space_group_name_H-M   'P 1'
#
loop_
_entity.id
_entity.type
_entity.pdbx_description
1 polymer ?
#
loop_
_entity_poly.entity_id
_entity_poly.type
_entity_poly.pdbx_seq_one_letter_code
_entity_poly.pdbx_strand_id
1 'polypeptide(L)'
;MSNQVIDINNYKFTSADAVLFDANVWLYIYGRQEDVSPRNRATYTLALRRIRSARGQIFLDGFVLSEFINAYARFVYNKLPAESRPAEFKIFRNSAGFKPIARKIARQVRKILQKCQLTETGLETVDWEPILTEYAIGGADFNDMMLAELCKKKV
;
A
#
# COMPACT_ATOMS: atom_id res chain seq x y z
N MET A 1 24.08 -3.96 16.01
CA MET A 1 22.79 -3.69 16.69
C MET A 1 22.13 -5.03 16.98
N SER A 2 21.64 -5.27 18.20
CA SER A 2 20.90 -6.49 18.49
C SER A 2 19.48 -6.40 17.94
N ASN A 3 19.05 -7.36 17.13
CA ASN A 3 17.68 -7.41 16.64
C ASN A 3 16.76 -7.81 17.79
N GLN A 4 16.04 -6.85 18.37
CA GLN A 4 15.02 -7.12 19.38
C GLN A 4 13.70 -7.44 18.67
N VAL A 5 13.20 -8.65 18.88
CA VAL A 5 11.87 -9.06 18.41
C VAL A 5 10.88 -8.81 19.53
N ILE A 6 9.91 -7.94 19.29
CA ILE A 6 8.88 -7.59 20.28
C ILE A 6 7.50 -7.93 19.72
N ASP A 7 6.67 -8.59 20.51
CA ASP A 7 5.27 -8.82 20.15
C ASP A 7 4.50 -7.49 20.16
N ILE A 8 3.97 -7.12 18.99
CA ILE A 8 3.20 -5.90 18.77
C ILE A 8 1.95 -5.81 19.67
N ASN A 9 1.41 -6.93 20.13
CA ASN A 9 0.27 -6.95 21.05
C ASN A 9 0.63 -6.41 22.43
N ASN A 10 1.89 -6.59 22.83
CA ASN A 10 2.41 -6.21 24.15
C ASN A 10 3.21 -4.90 24.11
N TYR A 11 3.57 -4.43 22.92
CA TYR A 11 4.28 -3.17 22.76
C TYR A 11 3.40 -1.96 23.16
N LYS A 12 3.94 -1.10 24.02
CA LYS A 12 3.30 0.14 24.46
C LYS A 12 3.85 1.31 23.65
N PHE A 13 3.09 1.71 22.64
CA PHE A 13 3.47 2.86 21.80
C PHE A 13 3.45 4.17 22.58
N THR A 14 4.41 5.04 22.26
CA THR A 14 4.60 6.39 22.78
C THR A 14 4.75 7.38 21.61
N SER A 15 4.73 8.68 21.91
CA SER A 15 4.96 9.72 20.90
C SER A 15 6.41 9.78 20.39
N ALA A 16 7.35 9.13 21.08
CA ALA A 16 8.74 9.05 20.66
C ALA A 16 8.99 7.93 19.63
N ASP A 17 8.02 7.03 19.44
CA ASP A 17 8.18 5.90 18.54
C ASP A 17 8.01 6.33 17.08
N ALA A 18 8.90 5.78 16.26
CA ALA A 18 8.88 5.85 14.81
C ALA A 18 8.66 4.44 14.26
N VAL A 19 7.59 4.25 13.49
CA VAL A 19 7.20 2.94 12.97
C VAL A 19 7.14 2.97 11.46
N LEU A 20 7.73 1.97 10.80
CA LEU A 20 7.54 1.70 9.38
C LEU A 20 6.87 0.33 9.25
N PHE A 21 5.79 0.28 8.49
CA PHE A 21 5.08 -0.96 8.19
C PHE A 21 5.52 -1.49 6.83
N ASP A 22 5.84 -2.79 6.80
CA ASP A 22 6.02 -3.53 5.55
C ASP A 22 4.71 -3.58 4.74
N ALA A 23 4.81 -3.85 3.43
CA ALA A 23 3.68 -3.94 2.52
C ALA A 23 2.64 -4.98 2.99
N ASN A 24 3.09 -6.10 3.54
CA ASN A 24 2.22 -7.16 4.07
C ASN A 24 1.34 -6.67 5.23
N VAL A 25 1.87 -5.78 6.09
CA VAL A 25 1.10 -5.18 7.18
C VAL A 25 0.00 -4.27 6.62
N TRP A 26 0.31 -3.47 5.60
CA TRP A 26 -0.70 -2.66 4.92
C TRP A 26 -1.75 -3.51 4.21
N LEU A 27 -1.38 -4.66 3.64
CA LEU A 27 -2.32 -5.63 3.08
C LEU A 27 -3.26 -6.19 4.15
N TYR A 28 -2.78 -6.50 5.36
CA TYR A 28 -3.66 -6.94 6.45
C TYR A 28 -4.69 -5.87 6.86
N ILE A 29 -4.29 -4.59 6.83
CA ILE A 29 -5.16 -3.46 7.24
C ILE A 29 -6.12 -3.06 6.12
N TYR A 30 -5.62 -2.84 4.90
CA TYR A 30 -6.36 -2.23 3.79
C TYR A 30 -6.58 -3.16 2.57
N GLY A 31 -6.01 -4.36 2.58
CA GLY A 31 -6.26 -5.41 1.59
C GLY A 31 -7.70 -5.90 1.57
N ARG A 32 -8.00 -6.84 0.67
CA ARG A 32 -9.34 -7.46 0.64
C ARG A 32 -9.52 -8.34 1.88
N GLN A 33 -10.74 -8.36 2.40
CA GLN A 33 -11.04 -9.09 3.63
C GLN A 33 -10.85 -10.60 3.46
N GLU A 34 -11.21 -11.11 2.29
CA GLU A 34 -11.12 -12.52 1.90
C GLU A 34 -9.67 -13.03 1.71
N ASP A 35 -8.69 -12.12 1.65
CA ASP A 35 -7.30 -12.43 1.31
C ASP A 35 -6.40 -12.48 2.55
N VAL A 36 -6.93 -12.13 3.72
CA VAL A 36 -6.12 -11.91 4.93
C VAL A 36 -6.69 -12.64 6.13
N SER A 37 -5.80 -13.17 6.98
CA SER A 37 -6.17 -13.77 8.26
C SER A 37 -6.96 -12.76 9.11
N PRO A 38 -8.16 -13.11 9.62
CA PRO A 38 -8.92 -12.25 10.52
C PRO A 38 -8.12 -11.83 11.75
N ARG A 39 -7.28 -12.73 12.27
CA ARG A 39 -6.37 -12.45 13.39
C ARG A 39 -5.35 -11.37 13.03
N ASN A 40 -4.61 -11.55 11.92
CA ASN A 40 -3.58 -10.58 11.52
C ASN A 40 -4.20 -9.20 11.24
N ARG A 41 -5.34 -9.17 10.54
CA ARG A 41 -6.09 -7.93 10.34
C ARG A 41 -6.44 -7.25 11.67
N ALA A 42 -7.02 -7.98 12.61
CA ALA A 42 -7.41 -7.41 13.91
C ALA A 42 -6.18 -6.88 14.66
N THR A 43 -5.09 -7.66 14.70
CA THR A 43 -3.83 -7.28 15.33
C THR A 43 -3.28 -5.98 14.76
N TYR A 44 -3.09 -5.89 13.44
CA TYR A 44 -2.45 -4.73 12.83
C TYR A 44 -3.37 -3.51 12.73
N THR A 45 -4.69 -3.71 12.63
CA THR A 45 -5.65 -2.61 12.75
C THR A 45 -5.62 -2.01 14.16
N LEU A 46 -5.55 -2.86 15.19
CA LEU A 46 -5.41 -2.41 16.57
C LEU A 46 -4.07 -1.70 16.81
N ALA A 47 -2.97 -2.23 16.27
CA ALA A 47 -1.66 -1.60 16.37
C ALA A 47 -1.64 -0.20 15.72
N LEU A 48 -2.17 -0.07 14.49
CA LEU A 48 -2.31 1.22 13.82
C LEU A 48 -3.12 2.21 14.67
N ARG A 49 -4.21 1.75 15.29
CA ARG A 49 -5.02 2.60 16.20
C ARG A 49 -4.20 3.03 17.42
N ARG A 50 -3.46 2.11 18.06
CA ARG A 50 -2.63 2.40 19.24
C ARG A 50 -1.52 3.41 18.93
N ILE A 51 -0.80 3.26 17.82
CA ILE A 51 0.24 4.20 17.40
C ILE A 51 -0.35 5.60 17.23
N ARG A 52 -1.48 5.71 16.51
CA ARG A 52 -2.16 6.99 16.29
C ARG A 52 -2.67 7.62 17.59
N SER A 53 -3.24 6.83 18.49
CA SER A 53 -3.67 7.31 19.81
C SER A 53 -2.50 7.81 20.66
N ALA A 54 -1.32 7.20 20.53
CA ALA A 54 -0.10 7.64 21.18
C ALA A 54 0.60 8.81 20.48
N ARG A 55 0.08 9.27 19.32
CA ARG A 55 0.71 10.26 18.44
C ARG A 55 2.11 9.87 17.98
N GLY A 56 2.38 8.57 17.86
CA GLY A 56 3.62 8.05 17.28
C GLY A 56 3.71 8.36 15.78
N GLN A 57 4.93 8.39 15.26
CA GLN A 57 5.19 8.66 13.85
C GLN A 57 5.06 7.37 13.04
N ILE A 58 4.38 7.45 11.90
CA ILE A 58 4.25 6.33 10.96
C ILE A 58 4.90 6.77 9.65
N PHE A 59 5.97 6.11 9.26
CA PHE A 59 6.67 6.36 8.02
C PHE A 59 6.14 5.46 6.90
N LEU A 60 6.17 5.99 5.68
CA LEU A 60 5.87 5.25 4.47
C LEU A 60 6.97 5.48 3.45
N ASP A 61 7.53 4.38 2.97
CA ASP A 61 8.50 4.34 1.90
C ASP A 61 7.82 4.01 0.55
N GLY A 62 8.40 4.51 -0.55
CA GLY A 62 7.85 4.29 -1.90
C GLY A 62 7.88 2.85 -2.37
N PHE A 63 8.91 2.09 -1.99
CA PHE A 63 9.00 0.67 -2.32
C PHE A 63 7.92 -0.12 -1.60
N VAL A 64 7.67 0.19 -0.32
CA VAL A 64 6.56 -0.40 0.44
C VAL A 64 5.22 -0.09 -0.22
N LEU A 65 5.00 1.15 -0.66
CA LEU A 65 3.75 1.54 -1.32
C LEU A 65 3.59 0.86 -2.68
N SER A 66 4.65 0.80 -3.47
CA SER A 66 4.71 0.08 -4.76
C SER A 66 4.37 -1.40 -4.59
N GLU A 67 5.00 -2.05 -3.62
CA GLU A 67 4.76 -3.45 -3.31
C GLU A 67 3.31 -3.68 -2.86
N PHE A 68 2.77 -2.84 -1.98
CA PHE A 68 1.36 -2.92 -1.58
C PHE A 68 0.41 -2.88 -2.78
N ILE A 69 0.61 -1.94 -3.70
CA ILE A 69 -0.23 -1.77 -4.91
C ILE A 69 -0.14 -3.00 -5.81
N ASN A 70 1.07 -3.46 -6.10
CA ASN A 70 1.30 -4.60 -6.98
C ASN A 70 0.79 -5.91 -6.36
N ALA A 71 1.07 -6.14 -5.07
CA ALA A 71 0.62 -7.32 -4.34
C ALA A 71 -0.90 -7.38 -4.23
N TYR A 72 -1.56 -6.25 -3.95
CA TYR A 72 -3.02 -6.17 -3.96
C TYR A 72 -3.58 -6.61 -5.31
N ALA A 73 -3.08 -6.03 -6.41
CA ALA A 73 -3.53 -6.35 -7.75
C ALA A 73 -3.29 -7.83 -8.10
N ARG A 74 -2.12 -8.38 -7.70
CA ARG A 74 -1.79 -9.80 -7.89
C ARG A 74 -2.69 -10.74 -7.10
N PHE A 75 -3.07 -10.41 -5.87
CA PHE A 75 -4.04 -11.23 -5.12
C PHE A 75 -5.37 -11.36 -5.87
N VAL A 76 -5.85 -10.25 -6.45
CA VAL A 76 -7.09 -10.31 -7.25
C VAL A 76 -6.91 -11.17 -8.49
N TYR A 77 -5.83 -10.95 -9.24
CA TYR A 77 -5.53 -11.74 -10.43
C TYR A 77 -5.43 -13.24 -10.13
N ASN A 78 -4.72 -13.61 -9.07
CA ASN A 78 -4.50 -15.01 -8.70
C ASN A 78 -5.80 -15.72 -8.27
N LYS A 79 -6.80 -14.96 -7.80
CA LYS A 79 -8.12 -15.47 -7.42
C LYS A 79 -9.15 -15.48 -8.56
N LEU A 80 -8.80 -15.03 -9.76
CA LEU A 80 -9.69 -15.16 -10.91
C LEU A 80 -9.86 -16.65 -11.29
N PRO A 81 -11.08 -17.08 -11.69
CA PRO A 81 -11.30 -18.42 -12.24
C PRO A 81 -10.36 -18.71 -13.40
N ALA A 82 -9.78 -19.90 -13.45
CA ALA A 82 -8.73 -20.26 -14.42
C ALA A 82 -9.18 -20.04 -15.88
N GLU A 83 -10.46 -20.24 -16.15
CA GLU A 83 -11.10 -20.12 -17.46
C GLU A 83 -11.24 -18.65 -17.91
N SER A 84 -11.30 -17.72 -16.94
CA SER A 84 -11.49 -16.28 -17.18
C SER A 84 -10.23 -15.45 -16.89
N ARG A 85 -9.21 -16.08 -16.31
CA ARG A 85 -7.97 -15.42 -15.92
C ARG A 85 -7.10 -15.21 -17.16
N PRO A 86 -6.74 -13.96 -17.51
CA PRO A 86 -5.79 -13.72 -18.58
C PRO A 86 -4.48 -14.49 -18.34
N ALA A 87 -3.79 -14.92 -19.41
CA ALA A 87 -2.55 -15.68 -19.27
C ALA A 87 -1.45 -14.90 -18.52
N GLU A 88 -1.42 -13.59 -18.73
CA GLU A 88 -0.46 -12.68 -18.13
C GLU A 88 -1.14 -11.64 -17.25
N PHE A 89 -0.50 -11.36 -16.11
CA PHE A 89 -0.92 -10.30 -15.21
C PHE A 89 -0.97 -8.92 -15.89
N LYS A 90 -0.07 -8.67 -16.86
CA LYS A 90 -0.05 -7.41 -17.61
C LYS A 90 -1.33 -7.22 -18.44
N ILE A 91 -1.81 -8.28 -19.09
CA ILE A 91 -3.07 -8.26 -19.85
C ILE A 91 -4.24 -7.95 -18.90
N PHE A 92 -4.25 -8.58 -17.72
CA PHE A 92 -5.25 -8.29 -16.71
C PHE A 92 -5.26 -6.82 -16.28
N ARG A 93 -4.10 -6.23 -15.94
CA ARG A 93 -4.02 -4.81 -15.55
C ARG A 93 -4.51 -3.83 -16.62
N ASN A 94 -4.40 -4.22 -17.88
CA ASN A 94 -4.86 -3.44 -19.02
C ASN A 94 -6.32 -3.73 -19.41
N SER A 95 -6.98 -4.68 -18.73
CA SER A 95 -8.35 -5.05 -19.02
C SER A 95 -9.37 -4.11 -18.38
N ALA A 96 -10.57 -4.06 -18.97
CA ALA A 96 -11.71 -3.33 -18.38
C ALA A 96 -12.08 -3.85 -16.98
N GLY A 97 -11.88 -5.15 -16.72
CA GLY A 97 -12.14 -5.78 -15.43
C GLY A 97 -11.23 -5.29 -14.30
N PHE A 98 -10.06 -4.73 -14.62
CA PHE A 98 -9.13 -4.20 -13.62
C PHE A 98 -9.51 -2.80 -13.11
N LYS A 99 -10.21 -1.99 -13.90
CA LYS A 99 -10.60 -0.62 -13.54
C LYS A 99 -11.27 -0.48 -12.15
N PRO A 100 -12.27 -1.29 -11.76
CA PRO A 100 -12.85 -1.21 -10.42
C PRO A 100 -11.85 -1.57 -9.31
N ILE A 101 -10.87 -2.44 -9.60
CA ILE A 101 -9.83 -2.85 -8.65
C ILE A 101 -8.82 -1.72 -8.50
N ALA A 102 -8.37 -1.11 -9.59
CA ALA A 102 -7.49 0.06 -9.58
C ALA A 102 -8.08 1.22 -8.75
N ARG A 103 -9.37 1.53 -8.95
CA ARG A 103 -10.12 2.50 -8.11
C ARG A 103 -10.10 2.14 -6.62
N LYS A 104 -10.28 0.85 -6.29
CA LYS A 104 -10.24 0.39 -4.90
C LYS A 104 -8.85 0.55 -4.30
N ILE A 105 -7.80 0.15 -5.03
CA ILE A 105 -6.40 0.31 -4.62
C ILE A 105 -6.09 1.79 -4.40
N ALA A 106 -6.38 2.66 -5.37
CA ALA A 106 -6.15 4.10 -5.25
C ALA A 106 -6.84 4.72 -4.03
N ARG A 107 -8.07 4.27 -3.70
CA ARG A 107 -8.77 4.70 -2.48
C ARG A 107 -8.05 4.25 -1.20
N GLN A 108 -7.48 3.04 -1.17
CA GLN A 108 -6.71 2.59 -0.01
C GLN A 108 -5.39 3.33 0.11
N VAL A 109 -4.70 3.57 -1.00
CA VAL A 109 -3.45 4.34 -1.02
C VAL A 109 -3.67 5.74 -0.45
N ARG A 110 -4.74 6.45 -0.85
CA ARG A 110 -5.10 7.75 -0.24
C ARG A 110 -5.25 7.66 1.29
N LYS A 111 -5.87 6.59 1.80
CA LYS A 111 -6.02 6.38 3.25
C LYS A 111 -4.70 6.09 3.96
N ILE A 112 -3.74 5.43 3.30
CA ILE A 112 -2.41 5.16 3.82
C ILE A 112 -1.63 6.48 3.87
N LEU A 113 -1.57 7.23 2.76
CA LEU A 113 -0.88 8.53 2.67
C LEU A 113 -1.38 9.52 3.73
N GLN A 114 -2.69 9.59 3.99
CA GLN A 114 -3.27 10.43 5.05
C GLN A 114 -2.82 10.10 6.48
N LYS A 115 -2.18 8.95 6.72
CA LYS A 115 -1.78 8.47 8.05
C LYS A 115 -0.26 8.39 8.22
N CYS A 116 0.49 8.67 7.17
CA CYS A 116 1.93 8.46 7.15
C CYS A 116 2.67 9.75 6.81
N GLN A 117 3.90 9.83 7.28
CA GLN A 117 4.92 10.75 6.80
C GLN A 117 5.73 10.01 5.73
N LEU A 118 5.95 10.65 4.58
CA LEU A 118 6.77 10.06 3.53
C LEU A 118 8.25 10.17 3.91
N THR A 119 9.01 9.11 3.66
CA THR A 119 10.46 9.14 3.83
C THR A 119 11.11 10.06 2.79
N GLU A 120 12.29 10.62 3.10
CA GLU A 120 13.04 11.57 2.27
C GLU A 120 13.65 10.93 1.01
N THR A 121 12.81 10.41 0.13
CA THR A 121 13.20 9.77 -1.13
C THR A 121 12.78 10.58 -2.36
N GLY A 122 12.36 11.83 -2.17
CA GLY A 122 11.78 12.69 -3.21
C GLY A 122 10.25 12.50 -3.36
N LEU A 123 9.67 11.57 -2.62
CA LEU A 123 8.24 11.24 -2.66
C LEU A 123 7.38 12.26 -1.94
N GLU A 124 7.95 12.93 -0.94
CA GLU A 124 7.35 14.06 -0.23
C GLU A 124 7.01 15.22 -1.16
N THR A 125 7.68 15.31 -2.31
CA THR A 125 7.42 16.34 -3.31
C THR A 125 6.36 15.94 -4.33
N VAL A 126 6.00 14.66 -4.43
CA VAL A 126 5.09 14.13 -5.47
C VAL A 126 3.67 14.64 -5.27
N ASP A 127 3.04 15.08 -6.37
CA ASP A 127 1.60 15.33 -6.37
C ASP A 127 0.86 14.00 -6.59
N TRP A 128 0.35 13.45 -5.50
CA TRP A 128 -0.25 12.11 -5.48
C TRP A 128 -1.62 12.05 -6.14
N GLU A 129 -2.38 13.14 -6.14
CA GLU A 129 -3.77 13.09 -6.58
C GLU A 129 -3.91 12.83 -8.10
N PRO A 130 -3.14 13.49 -8.98
CA PRO A 130 -3.11 13.16 -10.40
C PRO A 130 -2.69 11.71 -10.67
N ILE A 131 -1.66 11.22 -9.97
CA ILE A 131 -1.15 9.86 -10.13
C ILE A 131 -2.21 8.83 -9.75
N LEU A 132 -2.87 9.01 -8.61
CA LEU A 132 -3.89 8.07 -8.14
C LEU A 132 -5.18 8.16 -8.94
N THR A 133 -5.47 9.31 -9.55
CA THR A 133 -6.59 9.49 -10.48
C THR A 133 -6.33 8.77 -11.79
N GLU A 134 -5.16 8.96 -12.38
CA GLU A 134 -4.76 8.29 -13.62
C GLU A 134 -4.67 6.77 -13.42
N TYR A 135 -4.03 6.31 -12.34
CA TYR A 135 -3.95 4.88 -12.02
C TYR A 135 -5.35 4.24 -11.90
N ALA A 136 -6.32 4.98 -11.34
CA ALA A 136 -7.69 4.51 -11.16
C ALA A 136 -8.47 4.35 -12.48
N ILE A 137 -8.03 4.97 -13.58
CA ILE A 137 -8.59 4.74 -14.93
C ILE A 137 -8.23 3.34 -15.44
N GLY A 138 -7.14 2.75 -14.93
CA GLY A 138 -6.60 1.45 -15.33
C GLY A 138 -5.74 1.55 -16.60
N GLY A 139 -4.99 0.49 -16.91
CA GLY A 139 -4.12 0.46 -18.09
C GLY A 139 -2.71 1.04 -17.89
N ALA A 140 -2.38 1.50 -16.69
CA ALA A 140 -1.06 2.00 -16.35
C ALA A 140 -0.39 1.17 -15.23
N ASP A 141 0.93 1.04 -15.30
CA ASP A 141 1.76 0.52 -14.21
C ASP A 141 2.10 1.65 -13.24
N PHE A 142 1.79 1.46 -11.96
CA PHE A 142 2.06 2.48 -10.94
C PHE A 142 3.56 2.83 -10.84
N ASN A 143 4.44 1.85 -11.00
CA ASN A 143 5.88 2.09 -10.90
C ASN A 143 6.37 2.94 -12.07
N ASP A 144 5.88 2.66 -13.29
CA ASP A 144 6.21 3.46 -14.47
C ASP A 144 5.72 4.90 -14.31
N MET A 145 4.52 5.09 -13.75
CA MET A 145 3.97 6.42 -13.46
C MET A 145 4.81 7.18 -12.42
N MET A 146 5.21 6.50 -11.34
CA MET A 146 6.05 7.10 -10.30
C MET A 146 7.43 7.47 -10.83
N LEU A 147 8.05 6.62 -11.64
CA LEU A 147 9.34 6.92 -12.28
C LEU A 147 9.22 8.13 -13.21
N ALA A 148 8.19 8.18 -14.05
CA ALA A 148 7.95 9.32 -14.93
C ALA A 148 7.78 10.63 -14.14
N GLU A 149 7.04 10.60 -13.03
CA GLU A 149 6.86 11.77 -12.18
C GLU A 149 8.18 12.22 -11.51
N LEU A 150 8.93 11.28 -10.93
CA LEU A 150 10.21 11.59 -10.29
C LEU A 150 11.23 12.15 -11.29
N CYS A 151 11.24 11.66 -12.53
CA CYS A 151 12.08 12.20 -13.59
C CYS A 151 11.70 13.63 -13.97
N LYS A 152 10.41 13.98 -14.03
CA LYS A 152 9.97 15.36 -14.34
C LYS A 152 10.44 16.38 -13.30
N LYS A 153 10.57 15.98 -12.03
CA LYS A 153 10.99 16.88 -10.94
C LYS A 153 12.50 17.09 -10.84
N LYS A 154 13.28 16.34 -11.63
CA LYS A 154 14.74 16.50 -11.72
C LYS A 154 15.17 17.51 -12.80
N VAL A 155 14.21 18.04 -13.57
CA VAL A 155 14.42 19.04 -14.64
C VAL A 155 14.16 20.43 -14.12
#